data_AF-A0A0B2VCX9-F1
#
_entry.id   AF-A0A0B2VCX9-F1
#
_cell.length_a   1.000
_cell.length_b   1.000
_cell.length_c   1.000
_cell.angle_alpha   90.00
_cell.angle_beta   90.00
_cell.angle_gamma   90.00
#
_symmetry.space_group_name_H-M   'P 1'
#
loop_
_entity.id
_entity.type
_entity.pdbx_description
1 polymer ?
#
loop_
_entity_poly.entity_id
_entity_poly.type
_entity_poly.pdbx_seq_one_letter_code
_entity_poly.pdbx_strand_id
1 'polypeptide(L)'
;MVVLVLLVFSAVSTVGNQVNVRVHALLFCGEKPVNNVNVSLLNNERFVKNAQSANYENEILITAKNVYYRSKVSIELRHHCDGGVLNTKCDRLDRIELGYRNDGGHFIAHFGRIDLANPHTVAKTVDKRVKITIKEHNKCQCYKNGHVDFRLKSCEQLHSTK
;
A
#
# COMPACT_ATOMS: atom_id res chain seq x y z
N MET A 1 -25.54 14.97 -58.13
CA MET A 1 -24.44 15.50 -57.28
C MET A 1 -24.48 14.72 -55.97
N VAL A 2 -23.46 13.92 -55.68
CA VAL A 2 -23.35 13.16 -54.43
C VAL A 2 -22.53 14.00 -53.45
N VAL A 3 -23.16 14.46 -52.38
CA VAL A 3 -22.50 15.22 -51.31
C VAL A 3 -21.81 14.22 -50.39
N LEU A 4 -20.48 14.14 -50.49
CA LEU A 4 -19.64 13.36 -49.59
C LEU A 4 -19.47 14.13 -48.27
N VAL A 5 -20.24 13.78 -47.25
CA VAL A 5 -20.08 14.31 -45.90
C VAL A 5 -18.93 13.56 -45.22
N LEU A 6 -17.73 14.14 -45.23
CA LEU A 6 -16.57 13.67 -44.47
C LEU A 6 -16.83 13.95 -42.97
N LEU A 7 -17.31 12.94 -42.26
CA LEU A 7 -17.32 12.90 -40.80
C LEU A 7 -15.88 12.77 -40.30
N VAL A 8 -15.23 13.91 -40.05
CA VAL A 8 -13.97 13.95 -39.32
C VAL A 8 -14.28 13.68 -37.85
N PHE A 9 -14.23 12.41 -37.45
CA PHE A 9 -14.12 12.06 -36.03
C PHE A 9 -12.73 12.50 -35.56
N SER A 10 -12.63 13.73 -35.07
CA SER A 10 -11.47 14.13 -34.28
C SER A 10 -11.43 13.25 -33.04
N ALA A 11 -10.59 12.21 -33.07
CA ALA A 11 -10.23 11.45 -31.89
C ALA A 11 -9.62 12.44 -30.90
N VAL A 12 -10.41 12.85 -29.91
CA VAL A 12 -9.90 13.58 -28.75
C VAL A 12 -9.04 12.57 -28.00
N SER A 13 -7.77 12.49 -28.35
CA SER A 13 -6.76 11.86 -27.51
C SER A 13 -6.69 12.72 -26.25
N THR A 14 -7.49 12.35 -25.25
CA THR A 14 -7.19 12.78 -23.89
C THR A 14 -5.82 12.20 -23.60
N VAL A 15 -4.78 13.02 -23.80
CA VAL A 15 -3.44 12.76 -23.27
C VAL A 15 -3.65 12.77 -21.77
N GLY A 16 -4.04 11.60 -21.24
CA GLY A 16 -4.32 11.44 -19.84
C GLY A 16 -3.04 11.80 -19.13
N ASN A 17 -3.07 12.89 -18.37
CA ASN A 17 -1.91 13.35 -17.60
C ASN A 17 -1.30 12.12 -16.91
N GLN A 18 -0.06 11.83 -17.22
CA GLN A 18 0.69 10.72 -16.67
C GLN A 18 1.64 11.27 -15.62
N VAL A 19 1.81 10.55 -14.52
CA VAL A 19 2.65 10.99 -13.41
C VAL A 19 3.62 9.92 -12.97
N ASN A 20 4.72 10.38 -12.37
CA ASN A 20 5.70 9.51 -11.75
C ASN A 20 5.33 9.31 -10.28
N VAL A 21 5.12 8.06 -9.89
CA VAL A 21 4.81 7.68 -8.51
C VAL A 21 6.08 7.19 -7.83
N ARG A 22 6.39 7.73 -6.66
CA ARG A 22 7.44 7.24 -5.76
C ARG A 22 6.86 7.04 -4.37
N VAL A 23 7.00 5.84 -3.81
CA VAL A 23 6.58 5.53 -2.44
C VAL A 23 7.78 5.05 -1.65
N HIS A 24 7.90 5.60 -0.44
CA HIS A 24 9.00 5.33 0.48
C HIS A 24 8.49 5.14 1.92
N ALA A 25 8.92 4.08 2.58
CA ALA A 25 8.59 3.81 3.98
C ALA A 25 9.58 2.84 4.64
N LEU A 26 9.63 2.86 5.97
CA LEU A 26 10.30 1.87 6.81
C LEU A 26 9.24 1.00 7.49
N LEU A 27 9.36 -0.32 7.40
CA LEU A 27 8.36 -1.27 7.87
C LEU A 27 8.73 -1.87 9.22
N PHE A 28 7.80 -1.85 10.16
CA PHE A 28 7.97 -2.39 11.52
C PHE A 28 6.78 -3.25 11.91
N CYS A 29 7.00 -4.16 12.85
CA CYS A 29 5.98 -4.93 13.54
C CYS A 29 6.20 -4.70 15.04
N GLY A 30 5.44 -3.78 15.63
CA GLY A 30 5.78 -3.24 16.94
C GLY A 30 7.15 -2.55 16.87
N GLU A 31 8.10 -2.95 17.71
CA GLU A 31 9.47 -2.40 17.73
C GLU A 31 10.45 -3.11 16.77
N LYS A 32 10.03 -4.19 16.12
CA LYS A 32 10.92 -5.01 15.29
C LYS A 32 10.87 -4.58 13.82
N PRO A 33 12.02 -4.37 13.15
CA PRO A 33 12.04 -4.13 11.71
C PRO A 33 11.54 -5.36 10.94
N VAL A 34 10.83 -5.14 9.83
CA VAL A 34 10.31 -6.24 8.99
C VAL A 34 10.98 -6.22 7.62
N ASN A 35 11.64 -7.32 7.30
CA ASN A 35 12.30 -7.54 6.01
C ASN A 35 11.50 -8.52 5.14
N ASN A 36 11.87 -8.63 3.86
CA ASN A 36 11.26 -9.52 2.88
C ASN A 36 9.73 -9.32 2.69
N VAL A 37 9.24 -8.10 2.90
CA VAL A 37 7.85 -7.74 2.60
C VAL A 37 7.69 -7.56 1.10
N ASN A 38 6.73 -8.28 0.51
CA ASN A 38 6.38 -8.10 -0.89
C ASN A 38 5.45 -6.89 -1.03
N VAL A 39 5.81 -5.98 -1.94
CA VAL A 39 5.10 -4.73 -2.16
C VAL A 39 4.59 -4.65 -3.60
N SER A 40 3.29 -4.49 -3.78
CA SER A 40 2.68 -4.29 -5.11
C SER A 40 2.15 -2.88 -5.22
N LEU A 41 2.57 -2.12 -6.23
CA LEU A 41 1.95 -0.86 -6.60
C LEU A 41 0.79 -1.12 -7.57
N LEU A 42 -0.36 -0.54 -7.26
CA LEU A 42 -1.58 -0.64 -8.02
C LEU A 42 -2.04 0.74 -8.52
N ASN A 43 -2.71 0.72 -9.68
CA ASN A 43 -3.36 1.87 -10.26
C ASN A 43 -4.79 1.50 -10.71
N ASN A 44 -5.82 2.01 -10.02
CA ASN A 44 -7.22 1.57 -10.17
C ASN A 44 -7.35 0.04 -10.08
N GLU A 45 -6.81 -0.57 -9.02
CA GLU A 45 -6.83 -2.04 -8.82
C GLU A 45 -6.00 -2.85 -9.83
N ARG A 46 -5.40 -2.20 -10.84
CA ARG A 46 -4.54 -2.87 -11.81
C ARG A 46 -3.11 -2.85 -11.32
N PHE A 47 -2.45 -3.99 -11.46
CA PHE A 47 -1.04 -4.13 -11.19
C PHE A 47 -0.20 -3.16 -12.04
N VAL A 48 0.76 -2.49 -11.39
CA VAL A 48 1.74 -1.63 -12.06
C VAL A 48 3.14 -2.20 -11.91
N LYS A 49 3.57 -2.47 -10.67
CA LYS A 49 4.95 -2.85 -10.37
C LYS A 49 5.07 -3.55 -9.02
N ASN A 50 6.03 -4.46 -8.90
CA ASN A 50 6.43 -5.05 -7.63
C ASN A 50 7.73 -4.41 -7.12
N ALA A 51 7.87 -4.40 -5.80
CA ALA A 51 9.11 -4.21 -5.06
C ALA A 51 9.14 -5.21 -3.91
N GLN A 52 10.31 -5.39 -3.32
CA GLN A 52 10.48 -6.12 -2.08
C GLN A 52 11.22 -5.20 -1.12
N SER A 53 10.85 -5.19 0.17
CA SER A 53 11.62 -4.44 1.15
C SER A 53 13.06 -4.95 1.13
N ALA A 54 14.04 -4.05 1.07
CA ALA A 54 15.45 -4.44 1.02
C ALA A 54 15.82 -5.26 2.27
N ASN A 55 16.71 -6.24 2.11
CA ASN A 55 17.19 -7.08 3.21
C ASN A 55 18.00 -6.30 4.28
N TYR A 56 18.41 -5.08 3.95
CA TYR A 56 19.03 -4.13 4.87
C TYR A 56 18.09 -2.92 5.03
N GLU A 57 17.81 -2.54 6.27
CA GLU A 57 17.04 -1.34 6.70
C GLU A 57 15.51 -1.38 6.61
N ASN A 58 14.87 -2.54 6.43
CA ASN A 58 13.40 -2.67 6.46
C ASN A 58 12.65 -1.64 5.58
N GLU A 59 13.35 -1.14 4.57
CA GLU A 59 12.94 -0.01 3.74
C GLU A 59 12.23 -0.53 2.49
N ILE A 60 11.15 0.14 2.14
CA ILE A 60 10.51 0.00 0.83
C ILE A 60 10.75 1.27 0.02
N LEU A 61 11.22 1.08 -1.21
CA LEU A 61 11.32 2.14 -2.20
C LEU A 61 10.77 1.62 -3.53
N ILE A 62 9.58 2.07 -3.91
CA ILE A 62 8.95 1.70 -5.18
C ILE A 62 8.72 2.94 -6.03
N THR A 63 9.21 2.89 -7.27
CA THR A 63 9.05 3.99 -8.25
C THR A 63 8.46 3.45 -9.55
N ALA A 64 7.39 4.07 -10.02
CA ALA A 64 6.74 3.80 -11.30
C ALA A 64 6.57 5.09 -12.10
N LYS A 65 6.77 4.99 -13.41
CA LYS A 65 6.54 6.09 -14.36
C LYS A 65 5.22 5.88 -15.09
N ASN A 66 4.68 6.96 -15.66
CA ASN A 66 3.53 6.91 -16.56
C ASN A 66 2.23 6.38 -15.91
N VAL A 67 2.01 6.66 -14.62
CA VAL A 67 0.78 6.29 -13.91
C VAL A 67 -0.31 7.34 -14.20
N TYR A 68 -1.55 6.92 -14.47
CA TYR A 68 -2.61 7.85 -14.85
C TYR A 68 -3.06 8.76 -13.68
N TYR A 69 -2.97 10.08 -13.88
CA TYR A 69 -3.10 11.19 -12.93
C TYR A 69 -4.40 11.26 -12.08
N ARG A 70 -5.49 10.61 -12.49
CA ARG A 70 -6.77 10.60 -11.74
C ARG A 70 -7.13 9.25 -11.15
N SER A 71 -6.20 8.31 -11.24
CA SER A 71 -6.44 6.96 -10.83
C SER A 71 -6.13 6.81 -9.34
N LYS A 72 -6.86 5.90 -8.70
CA LYS A 72 -6.64 5.51 -7.32
C LYS A 72 -5.35 4.70 -7.25
N VAL A 73 -4.29 5.33 -6.75
CA VAL A 73 -3.01 4.65 -6.52
C VAL A 73 -3.05 4.00 -5.14
N SER A 74 -2.60 2.75 -5.06
CA SER A 74 -2.47 2.05 -3.78
C SER A 74 -1.22 1.19 -3.77
N ILE A 75 -0.70 0.90 -2.58
CA ILE A 75 0.28 -0.17 -2.37
C ILE A 75 -0.35 -1.30 -1.59
N GLU A 76 0.03 -2.53 -1.92
CA GLU A 76 -0.27 -3.71 -1.14
C GLU A 76 1.00 -4.25 -0.50
N LEU A 77 0.91 -4.63 0.78
CA LEU A 77 2.03 -5.10 1.59
C LEU A 77 1.70 -6.49 2.11
N ARG A 78 2.45 -7.51 1.67
CA ARG A 78 2.29 -8.90 2.13
C ARG A 78 3.40 -9.27 3.09
N HIS A 79 3.05 -9.62 4.32
CA HIS A 79 4.01 -9.76 5.42
C HIS A 79 3.55 -10.74 6.51
N HIS A 80 4.44 -10.97 7.49
CA HIS A 80 4.25 -11.95 8.57
C HIS A 80 4.05 -11.34 9.98
N CYS A 81 3.73 -10.04 10.07
CA CYS A 81 3.44 -9.37 11.34
C CYS A 81 2.08 -9.79 11.93
N ASP A 82 2.12 -10.33 13.16
CA ASP A 82 0.98 -10.80 13.95
C ASP A 82 0.91 -10.03 15.28
N GLY A 83 0.23 -8.88 15.30
CA GLY A 83 0.00 -8.06 16.50
C GLY A 83 1.27 -7.61 17.23
N GLY A 84 2.35 -7.26 16.49
CA GLY A 84 3.64 -6.86 17.07
C GLY A 84 4.69 -7.97 17.13
N VAL A 85 4.30 -9.21 16.80
CA VAL A 85 5.19 -10.37 16.76
C VAL A 85 5.39 -10.81 15.30
N LEU A 86 6.64 -11.10 14.92
CA LEU A 86 6.93 -11.74 13.63
C LEU A 86 6.58 -13.23 13.72
N ASN A 87 5.57 -13.65 12.97
CA ASN A 87 5.06 -15.01 12.95
C ASN A 87 5.02 -15.53 11.51
N THR A 88 5.97 -16.37 11.11
CA THR A 88 6.07 -16.90 9.74
C THR A 88 4.87 -17.76 9.33
N LYS A 89 4.04 -18.21 10.27
CA LYS A 89 2.79 -18.91 9.98
C LYS A 89 1.67 -17.94 9.62
N CYS A 90 1.73 -16.69 10.09
CA CYS A 90 0.79 -15.63 9.75
C CYS A 90 1.17 -15.06 8.39
N ASP A 91 0.21 -14.97 7.48
CA ASP A 91 0.39 -14.33 6.17
C ASP A 91 -0.72 -13.30 6.00
N ARG A 92 -0.36 -12.02 5.96
CA ARG A 92 -1.30 -10.90 5.94
C ARG A 92 -0.99 -9.96 4.78
N LEU A 93 -2.04 -9.55 4.07
CA LEU A 93 -1.99 -8.53 3.04
C LEU A 93 -2.73 -7.27 3.50
N ASP A 94 -2.00 -6.17 3.58
CA ASP A 94 -2.56 -4.85 3.79
C ASP A 94 -2.64 -4.09 2.49
N ARG A 95 -3.63 -3.20 2.36
CA ARG A 95 -3.72 -2.22 1.29
C ARG A 95 -3.72 -0.81 1.84
N ILE A 96 -2.82 0.01 1.32
CA ILE A 96 -2.69 1.44 1.62
C ILE A 96 -3.10 2.21 0.37
N GLU A 97 -4.26 2.85 0.41
CA GLU A 97 -4.73 3.74 -0.63
C GLU A 97 -4.11 5.12 -0.44
N LEU A 98 -3.43 5.60 -1.47
CA LEU A 98 -2.66 6.84 -1.44
C LEU A 98 -3.57 7.99 -1.85
N GLY A 99 -3.77 8.94 -0.94
CA GLY A 99 -4.50 10.18 -1.24
C GLY A 99 -3.71 11.03 -2.23
N TYR A 100 -4.25 11.27 -3.42
CA TYR A 100 -3.51 11.97 -4.47
C TYR A 100 -3.36 13.48 -4.17
N ARG A 101 -2.15 14.03 -4.39
CA ARG A 101 -1.88 15.47 -4.58
C ARG A 101 -1.17 15.66 -5.92
N ASN A 102 -1.61 16.65 -6.68
CA ASN A 102 -0.94 17.01 -7.92
C ASN A 102 0.19 17.97 -7.63
N ASP A 103 1.42 17.46 -7.65
CA ASP A 103 2.63 18.28 -7.49
C ASP A 103 3.39 18.34 -8.82
N GLY A 104 2.72 18.78 -9.90
CA GLY A 104 3.38 19.08 -11.17
C GLY A 104 3.88 17.85 -11.94
N GLY A 105 3.12 16.76 -11.96
CA GLY A 105 3.47 15.53 -12.70
C GLY A 105 4.22 14.47 -11.88
N HIS A 106 4.45 14.74 -10.60
CA HIS A 106 5.03 13.79 -9.65
C HIS A 106 4.04 13.54 -8.51
N PHE A 107 3.98 12.29 -8.06
CA PHE A 107 3.29 11.88 -6.86
C PHE A 107 4.29 11.15 -5.95
N ILE A 108 4.68 11.80 -4.86
CA ILE A 108 5.68 11.28 -3.95
C ILE A 108 5.04 11.10 -2.57
N ALA A 109 5.04 9.86 -2.08
CA ALA A 109 4.52 9.50 -0.76
C ALA A 109 5.67 9.02 0.14
N HIS A 110 5.97 9.80 1.18
CA HIS A 110 6.92 9.45 2.23
C HIS A 110 6.15 9.15 3.52
N PHE A 111 6.17 7.89 3.95
CA PHE A 111 5.42 7.45 5.13
C PHE A 111 6.24 7.46 6.41
N GLY A 112 7.57 7.59 6.33
CA GLY A 112 8.44 7.34 7.47
C GLY A 112 8.25 5.92 7.98
N ARG A 113 7.93 5.75 9.25
CA ARG A 113 7.68 4.44 9.88
C ARG A 113 6.22 4.00 9.70
N ILE A 114 6.03 2.81 9.14
CA ILE A 114 4.76 2.08 9.11
C ILE A 114 4.84 0.94 10.12
N ASP A 115 4.03 1.00 11.18
CA ASP A 115 3.84 -0.13 12.08
C ASP A 115 2.71 -1.03 11.58
N LEU A 116 3.09 -2.20 11.07
CA LEU A 116 2.19 -3.24 10.60
C LEU A 116 1.37 -3.85 11.74
N ALA A 117 1.77 -3.74 13.01
CA ALA A 117 0.90 -4.20 14.10
C ALA A 117 -0.38 -3.35 14.20
N ASN A 118 -0.26 -2.05 13.89
CA ASN A 118 -1.36 -1.09 13.93
C ASN A 118 -1.25 -0.08 12.79
N PRO A 119 -1.53 -0.50 11.55
CA PRO A 119 -1.23 0.32 10.38
C PRO A 119 -2.11 1.59 10.32
N HIS A 120 -3.25 1.61 11.01
CA HIS A 120 -4.12 2.79 11.10
C HIS A 120 -3.47 4.01 11.78
N THR A 121 -2.35 3.85 12.50
CA THR A 121 -1.58 4.97 13.04
C THR A 121 -0.94 5.82 11.95
N VAL A 122 -0.58 5.24 10.81
CA VAL A 122 0.06 5.93 9.67
C VAL A 122 -0.88 6.93 9.00
N ALA A 123 -2.17 6.60 8.90
CA ALA A 123 -3.19 7.46 8.32
C ALA A 123 -3.40 8.78 9.10
N LYS A 124 -2.99 8.84 10.38
CA LYS A 124 -3.09 10.05 11.19
C LYS A 124 -1.91 11.01 10.99
N THR A 125 -0.73 10.48 10.65
CA THR A 125 0.53 11.25 10.66
C THR A 125 0.92 11.79 9.29
N VAL A 126 0.53 11.11 8.20
CA VAL A 126 1.05 11.41 6.85
C VAL A 126 0.07 12.21 5.99
N ASP A 127 -1.17 11.74 5.86
CA ASP A 127 -2.25 12.44 5.15
C ASP A 127 -3.60 11.83 5.55
N LYS A 128 -4.59 12.66 5.91
CA LYS A 128 -5.95 12.21 6.27
C LYS A 128 -6.66 11.43 5.16
N ARG A 129 -6.15 11.49 3.92
CA ARG A 129 -6.67 10.79 2.74
C ARG A 129 -6.04 9.42 2.52
N VAL A 130 -5.05 9.04 3.33
CA VAL A 130 -4.50 7.69 3.31
C VAL A 130 -5.48 6.76 4.01
N LYS A 131 -5.97 5.75 3.29
CA LYS A 131 -6.84 4.72 3.86
C LYS A 131 -6.10 3.40 3.88
N ILE A 132 -6.04 2.78 5.05
CA ILE A 132 -5.39 1.47 5.21
C ILE A 132 -6.45 0.43 5.55
N THR A 133 -6.42 -0.70 4.85
CA THR A 133 -7.37 -1.80 4.99
C THR A 133 -6.62 -3.12 5.00
N ILE A 134 -6.93 -4.02 5.94
CA ILE A 134 -6.46 -5.41 5.90
C ILE A 134 -7.32 -6.14 4.86
N LYS A 135 -6.69 -6.61 3.77
CA LYS A 135 -7.39 -7.27 2.65
C LYS A 135 -7.61 -8.76 2.90
N GLU A 136 -6.59 -9.43 3.43
CA GLU A 136 -6.61 -10.85 3.73
C GLU A 136 -5.63 -11.14 4.86
N HIS A 137 -5.93 -12.16 5.64
CA HIS A 137 -4.99 -12.74 6.59
C HIS A 137 -5.27 -14.23 6.76
N ASN A 138 -4.23 -15.02 6.96
CA ASN A 138 -4.33 -16.44 7.27
C ASN A 138 -3.44 -16.79 8.46
N LYS A 139 -3.95 -17.62 9.39
CA LYS A 139 -3.23 -18.13 10.58
C LYS A 139 -2.63 -17.05 11.51
N CYS A 140 -2.99 -15.78 11.33
CA CYS A 140 -2.68 -14.70 12.25
C CYS A 140 -3.61 -14.77 13.46
N GLN A 141 -3.05 -14.74 14.66
CA GLN A 141 -3.78 -14.95 15.91
C GLN A 141 -4.33 -13.65 16.49
N CYS A 142 -3.77 -12.51 16.09
CA CYS A 142 -4.06 -11.19 16.65
C CYS A 142 -5.18 -10.43 15.94
N TYR A 143 -5.66 -10.96 14.82
CA TYR A 143 -6.67 -10.30 14.00
C TYR A 143 -7.91 -11.17 13.88
N LYS A 144 -9.06 -10.61 14.26
CA LYS A 144 -10.38 -11.18 14.02
C LYS A 144 -11.21 -10.19 13.22
N ASN A 145 -11.87 -10.67 12.18
CA ASN A 145 -12.74 -9.86 11.31
C ASN A 145 -12.05 -8.60 10.75
N GLY A 146 -10.75 -8.67 10.42
CA GLY A 146 -10.02 -7.53 9.85
C GLY A 146 -9.68 -6.40 10.83
N HIS A 147 -9.87 -6.61 12.13
CA HIS A 147 -9.49 -5.68 13.19
C HIS A 147 -8.54 -6.35 14.19
N VAL A 148 -7.66 -5.54 14.80
CA VAL A 148 -6.85 -5.97 15.95
C VAL A 148 -7.79 -6.22 17.13
N ASP A 149 -7.79 -7.43 17.68
CA ASP A 149 -8.58 -7.75 18.88
C ASP A 149 -7.81 -7.31 20.14
N PHE A 150 -7.97 -6.04 20.51
CA PHE A 150 -7.34 -5.46 21.71
C PHE A 150 -7.89 -6.01 23.04
N ARG A 151 -8.91 -6.89 23.03
CA ARG A 151 -9.41 -7.55 24.27
C ARG A 151 -8.46 -8.62 24.78
N LEU A 152 -7.53 -9.07 23.94
CA LEU A 152 -6.41 -9.88 24.36
C LEU A 152 -5.36 -8.93 24.93
N LYS A 153 -5.13 -8.98 26.25
CA LYS A 153 -3.92 -8.41 26.89
C LYS A 153 -2.74 -8.72 25.96
N SER A 154 -1.99 -7.69 25.57
CA SER A 154 -1.13 -7.59 24.36
C SER A 154 -0.88 -8.90 23.61
N CYS A 155 -1.06 -8.91 22.29
CA CYS A 155 -0.91 -10.14 21.51
C CYS A 155 0.43 -10.87 21.70
N GLU A 156 1.45 -10.18 22.21
CA GLU A 156 2.69 -10.75 22.76
C GLU A 156 2.45 -11.86 23.80
N GLN A 157 1.46 -11.73 24.70
CA GLN A 157 1.13 -12.73 25.71
C GLN A 157 0.61 -14.03 25.10
N LEU A 158 -0.16 -13.96 24.00
CA LEU A 158 -0.65 -15.15 23.29
C LEU A 158 0.49 -15.96 22.66
N HIS A 159 1.51 -15.27 22.16
CA HIS A 159 2.72 -15.92 21.62
C HIS A 159 3.66 -16.43 22.72
N SER A 160 3.56 -15.92 23.96
CA SER A 160 4.37 -16.37 25.10
C SER A 160 3.84 -17.64 25.78
N THR A 161 2.61 -18.07 25.50
CA THR A 161 1.95 -19.24 26.12
C THR A 161 2.14 -20.56 25.35
N LYS A 162 3.14 -20.67 24.48
CA LYS A 162 3.45 -21.91 23.75
C LYS A 162 4.89 -22.34 23.90
#